data_AF-A0A956HYF5-F1
#
_entry.id   AF-A0A956HYF5-F1
#
_cell.length_a   1.000
_cell.length_b   1.000
_cell.length_c   1.000
_cell.angle_alpha   90.00
_cell.angle_beta   90.00
_cell.angle_gamma   90.00
#
_symmetry.space_group_name_H-M   'P 1'
#
loop_
_entity.id
_entity.type
_entity.pdbx_description
1 polymer ?
#
loop_
_entity_poly.entity_id
_entity_poly.type
_entity_poly.pdbx_seq_one_letter_code
_entity_poly.pdbx_strand_id
1 'polypeptide(L)' 'MTKEARTPGGPPFLDLTDIASARLGGLVLGANDEFFAPKENLLLPAAPVWKEGEYTDRGKW' A
#
# COMPACT_ATOMS: atom_id res chain seq x y z
N MET A 1 4.34 2.15 17.71
CA MET A 1 3.51 2.82 16.69
C MET A 1 4.23 4.08 16.25
N THR A 2 5.28 3.92 15.45
CA THR A 2 6.07 5.03 14.92
C THR A 2 5.41 5.52 13.65
N LYS A 3 4.82 6.72 13.71
CA LYS A 3 4.37 7.46 12.54
C LYS A 3 5.64 7.94 11.84
N GLU A 4 6.04 7.26 10.75
CA GLU A 4 7.13 7.71 9.89
C GLU A 4 6.91 9.19 9.54
N ALA A 5 7.92 10.01 9.84
CA ALA A 5 7.85 11.44 9.66
C ALA A 5 7.87 11.73 8.16
N ARG A 6 6.81 12.38 7.67
CA ARG A 6 6.72 12.84 6.30
C ARG A 6 7.86 13.81 5.99
N THR A 7 8.68 13.50 4.99
CA THR A 7 9.82 14.32 4.60
C THR A 7 9.35 15.75 4.24
N PRO A 8 9.89 16.80 4.88
CA PRO A 8 9.61 18.17 4.46
C PRO A 8 10.16 18.39 3.05
N GLY A 9 9.33 18.85 2.12
CA GLY A 9 9.73 19.13 0.73
C GLY A 9 9.32 18.07 -0.31
N GLY A 10 8.49 17.09 0.05
CA GLY A 10 7.84 16.21 -0.93
C GLY A 10 6.86 16.96 -1.85
N PRO A 11 6.41 16.34 -2.95
CA PRO A 11 5.48 17.00 -3.85
C PRO A 11 4.17 17.41 -3.15
N PRO A 12 3.54 18.54 -3.55
CA PRO A 12 2.44 19.17 -2.80
C PRO A 12 1.23 18.27 -2.54
N PHE A 13 1.00 17.28 -3.41
CA PHE A 13 -0.15 16.37 -3.27
C PHE A 13 -0.02 15.41 -2.08
N LEU A 14 1.18 15.21 -1.52
CA LEU A 14 1.34 14.36 -0.34
C LEU A 14 0.68 14.99 0.91
N ASP A 15 0.41 16.30 0.91
CA ASP A 15 -0.30 17.02 1.98
C ASP A 15 -1.82 16.81 1.93
N LEU A 16 -2.31 16.32 0.81
CA LEU A 16 -3.73 16.10 0.60
C LEU A 16 -4.15 14.76 1.20
N THR A 17 -5.46 14.63 1.44
CA THR A 17 -6.05 13.37 1.88
C THR A 17 -5.98 12.34 0.76
N ASP A 18 -5.47 11.15 1.08
CA ASP A 18 -5.50 10.00 0.17
C ASP A 18 -6.91 9.41 0.10
N ILE A 19 -7.67 9.84 -0.91
CA ILE A 19 -9.04 9.37 -1.18
C ILE A 19 -9.10 7.92 -1.69
N ALA A 20 -7.98 7.35 -2.16
CA ALA A 20 -7.93 5.97 -2.63
C ALA A 20 -7.74 4.99 -1.46
N SER A 21 -7.35 5.48 -0.27
CA SER A 21 -7.06 4.64 0.89
C SER A 21 -8.22 3.70 1.24
N ALA A 22 -7.87 2.44 1.51
CA ALA A 22 -8.83 1.44 2.00
C ALA A 22 -9.52 1.87 3.31
N ARG A 23 -8.88 2.72 4.13
CA ARG A 23 -9.47 3.28 5.36
C ARG A 23 -10.68 4.17 5.10
N LEU A 24 -10.73 4.83 3.94
CA LEU A 24 -11.83 5.68 3.53
C LEU A 24 -12.85 4.94 2.66
N GLY A 25 -12.68 3.63 2.47
CA GLY A 25 -13.56 2.81 1.63
C GLY A 25 -13.13 2.71 0.17
N GLY A 26 -11.88 3.06 -0.15
CA GLY A 26 -11.32 2.80 -1.48
C GLY A 26 -11.32 1.30 -1.80
N LEU A 27 -11.72 0.95 -3.02
CA LEU A 27 -11.86 -0.43 -3.49
C LEU A 27 -11.25 -0.58 -4.87
N VAL A 28 -10.53 -1.68 -5.10
CA VAL A 28 -10.00 -2.01 -6.41
C VAL A 28 -11.05 -2.79 -7.20
N LEU A 29 -11.45 -2.29 -8.37
CA LEU A 29 -12.50 -2.90 -9.20
C LEU A 29 -11.97 -4.05 -10.07
N GLY A 30 -10.70 -4.01 -10.45
CA GLY A 30 -10.04 -5.04 -11.25
C GLY A 30 -8.57 -4.71 -11.45
N ALA A 31 -7.77 -5.71 -11.78
CA ALA A 31 -6.40 -5.57 -12.25
C ALA A 31 -6.18 -6.48 -13.46
N ASN A 32 -5.25 -6.09 -14.33
CA ASN A 32 -4.86 -6.91 -15.47
C ASN A 32 -4.00 -8.11 -15.06
N ASP A 33 -3.22 -7.98 -13.98
CA ASP A 33 -2.37 -9.03 -13.43
C ASP A 33 -2.23 -8.88 -11.90
N GLU A 34 -2.17 -10.02 -11.20
CA GLU A 34 -2.00 -10.13 -9.74
C GLU A 34 -1.15 -11.36 -9.37
N PHE A 35 -0.20 -11.73 -10.25
CA PHE A 35 0.56 -12.97 -10.12
C PHE A 35 1.34 -13.08 -8.79
N PHE A 36 2.02 -12.01 -8.38
CA PHE A 36 2.91 -12.03 -7.21
C PHE A 36 2.26 -11.56 -5.90
N ALA A 37 1.34 -10.59 -5.99
CA ALA A 37 0.71 -9.99 -4.83
C ALA A 37 -0.70 -9.49 -5.17
N PRO A 38 -1.62 -9.44 -4.19
CA PRO A 38 -2.94 -8.84 -4.37
C PRO A 38 -2.86 -7.33 -4.63
N LYS A 39 -3.67 -6.82 -5.57
CA LYS A 39 -3.78 -5.38 -5.90
C LYS A 39 -4.26 -4.54 -4.72
N GLU A 40 -5.01 -5.12 -3.79
CA GLU A 40 -5.55 -4.44 -2.60
C GLU A 40 -4.46 -3.90 -1.68
N ASN A 41 -3.25 -4.48 -1.72
CA ASN A 41 -2.11 -4.02 -0.93
C ASN A 41 -1.75 -2.55 -1.23
N LEU A 42 -2.04 -2.04 -2.43
CA LEU A 42 -1.76 -0.66 -2.83
C LEU A 42 -2.62 0.36 -2.09
N LEU A 43 -3.80 -0.04 -1.61
CA LEU A 43 -4.71 0.85 -0.87
C LEU A 43 -4.44 0.80 0.64
N LEU A 44 -3.51 -0.05 1.09
CA LEU A 44 -3.17 -0.16 2.49
C LEU A 44 -2.40 1.08 2.95
N PRO A 45 -2.82 1.70 4.05
CA PRO A 45 -2.18 2.90 4.61
C PRO A 45 -0.91 2.58 5.41
N ALA A 46 -0.62 1.30 5.63
CA ALA A 46 0.57 0.87 6.33
C ALA A 46 1.76 0.88 5.37
N ALA A 47 2.94 1.22 5.88
CA ALA A 47 4.16 1.10 5.09
C ALA A 47 4.36 -0.36 4.64
N PRO A 48 4.89 -0.59 3.43
CA PRO A 48 5.23 -1.94 2.98
C PRO A 48 6.29 -2.53 3.92
N VAL A 49 6.12 -3.81 4.25
CA VAL A 49 7.02 -4.54 5.15
C VAL A 49 7.65 -5.68 4.38
N TRP A 50 8.94 -5.91 4.61
CA TRP A 50 9.63 -7.11 4.16
C TRP A 50 9.64 -8.15 5.27
N LYS A 51 9.29 -9.39 4.94
CA LYS A 51 9.44 -10.51 5.87
C LYS A 51 10.34 -11.58 5.29
N GLU A 52 11.43 -11.84 6.02
CA GLU A 52 12.43 -12.83 5.65
C GLU A 52 11.80 -14.24 5.70
N GLY A 53 11.87 -14.97 4.58
CA GLY A 53 11.39 -16.36 4.50
C GLY A 53 9.88 -16.56 4.46
N GLU A 54 9.06 -15.50 4.44
CA GLU A 54 7.60 -15.64 4.27
C GLU A 54 7.21 -15.67 2.78
N TYR A 55 6.38 -16.66 2.45
CA TYR A 55 5.84 -16.88 1.12
C TYR A 55 4.34 -17.17 1.22
N THR A 56 3.60 -16.65 0.24
CA THR A 56 2.19 -16.92 -0.01
C THR A 56 2.05 -17.85 -1.21
N ASP A 57 0.83 -18.30 -1.49
CA ASP A 57 0.51 -19.08 -2.70
C ASP A 57 0.83 -18.33 -4.01
N ARG A 58 1.06 -17.01 -3.93
CA ARG A 58 1.40 -16.13 -5.05
C ARG A 58 2.89 -15.79 -5.13
N GLY A 59 3.71 -16.25 -4.19
CA GLY A 59 5.15 -15.98 -4.17
C GLY A 59 5.59 -15.30 -2.88
N LYS A 60 6.62 -14.45 -2.95
CA LYS A 60 7.15 -13.81 -1.75
C LYS A 60 6.11 -12.88 -1.10
N TRP A 61 6.01 -12.93 0.23
CA TRP A 61 5.18 -12.01 0.99
C TRP A 61 5.79 -10.61 1.07
#